data_AF-X0TQC7-F1
#
_entry.id   AF-X0TQC7-F1
#
_cell.length_a   1.000
_cell.length_b   1.000
_cell.length_c   1.000
_cell.angle_alpha   90.00
_cell.angle_beta   90.00
_cell.angle_gamma   90.00
#
_symmetry.space_group_name_H-M   'P 1'
#
loop_
_entity.id
_entity.type
_entity.pdbx_description
1 polymer ?
#
loop_
_entity_poly.entity_id
_entity_poly.type
_entity_poly.pdbx_seq_one_letter_code
_entity_poly.pdbx_strand_id
1 'polypeptide(L)' 'VKIRERVPYYLHFADVGTDEDQRNYEVSYEKIRRVGFRTQTSVDEGIDEIIAALTAIDIRHEYSNV' A
#
# COMPACT_ATOMS: atom_id res chain seq x y z
N VAL A 1 -12.00 -2.54 -2.84
CA VAL A 1 -10.55 -2.60 -2.49
C VAL A 1 -10.02 -1.24 -2.88
N LYS A 2 -9.53 -0.44 -1.92
CA LYS A 2 -9.28 1.01 -2.08
C LYS A 2 -8.45 1.39 -3.30
N ILE A 3 -7.51 0.52 -3.71
CA ILE A 3 -6.68 0.70 -4.92
C ILE A 3 -7.51 0.52 -6.20
N ARG A 4 -8.43 -0.46 -6.24
CA ARG A 4 -9.29 -0.78 -7.40
C ARG A 4 -10.26 0.35 -7.74
N GLU A 5 -10.59 1.19 -6.76
CA GLU A 5 -11.44 2.36 -6.93
C GLU A 5 -10.72 3.49 -7.69
N ARG A 6 -9.38 3.47 -7.75
CA ARG A 6 -8.54 4.52 -8.36
C ARG A 6 -7.91 4.07 -9.68
N VAL A 7 -7.49 2.81 -9.76
CA VAL A 7 -6.79 2.27 -10.94
C VAL A 7 -7.36 0.88 -11.26
N PRO A 8 -7.74 0.59 -12.51
CA PRO A 8 -8.13 -0.74 -12.91
C PRO A 8 -6.91 -1.67 -12.94
N TYR A 9 -7.03 -2.87 -12.39
CA TYR A 9 -5.99 -3.89 -12.42
C TYR A 9 -6.57 -5.30 -12.38
N TYR A 10 -5.76 -6.27 -12.77
CA TYR A 10 -6.06 -7.69 -12.63
C TYR A 10 -5.52 -8.21 -11.30
N LEU A 11 -6.40 -8.74 -10.44
CA LEU A 11 -6.01 -9.37 -9.18
C LEU A 11 -5.91 -10.87 -9.38
N HIS A 12 -4.70 -11.40 -9.24
CA HIS A 12 -4.44 -12.83 -9.26
C HIS A 12 -3.96 -13.29 -7.88
N PHE A 13 -4.58 -14.33 -7.34
CA PHE A 13 -4.14 -14.96 -6.09
C PHE A 13 -3.23 -16.14 -6.43
N ALA A 14 -2.12 -16.27 -5.73
CA ALA A 14 -1.25 -17.43 -5.84
C ALA A 14 -1.75 -18.55 -4.92
N ASP A 15 -1.74 -19.78 -5.43
CA ASP A 15 -2.07 -20.98 -4.63
C ASP A 15 -0.89 -21.43 -3.74
N VAL A 16 0.28 -20.80 -3.90
CA VAL A 16 1.53 -21.13 -3.23
C VAL A 16 2.15 -19.91 -2.57
N GLY A 17 2.80 -20.14 -1.43
CA GLY A 17 3.32 -19.08 -0.56
C GLY A 17 2.31 -18.72 0.53
N THR A 18 2.75 -18.76 1.78
CA THR A 18 1.96 -18.35 2.94
C THR A 18 2.75 -17.32 3.72
N ASP A 19 2.04 -16.43 4.41
CA ASP A 19 2.65 -15.57 5.40
C ASP A 19 3.20 -16.45 6.55
N GLU A 20 4.52 -16.47 6.73
CA GLU A 20 5.16 -17.26 7.80
C GLU A 20 4.70 -16.79 9.19
N ASP A 21 4.40 -15.50 9.32
CA ASP A 21 3.91 -14.88 10.55
C ASP A 21 2.39 -15.01 10.74
N GLN A 22 1.67 -15.56 9.75
CA GLN A 22 0.21 -15.72 9.71
C GLN A 22 -0.54 -14.52 10.30
N ARG A 23 -0.26 -13.31 9.79
CA ARG A 23 -0.73 -12.03 10.33
C ARG A 23 -2.21 -11.82 10.07
N ASN A 24 -3.04 -12.52 10.83
CA ASN A 24 -4.49 -12.38 10.86
C ASN A 24 -4.95 -11.90 12.25
N TYR A 25 -4.48 -10.72 12.65
CA TYR A 25 -4.83 -10.07 13.91
C TYR A 25 -4.90 -8.54 13.75
N GLU A 26 -5.66 -7.89 14.64
CA GLU A 26 -5.72 -6.43 14.72
C GLU A 26 -4.72 -5.91 15.76
N VAL A 27 -3.82 -5.02 15.34
CA VAL A 27 -2.86 -4.38 16.24
C VAL A 27 -3.52 -3.20 16.95
N SER A 28 -3.53 -3.21 18.27
CA SER A 28 -3.97 -2.05 19.06
C SER A 28 -2.93 -0.94 19.07
N TYR A 29 -3.31 0.23 18.57
CA TYR A 29 -2.50 1.45 18.65
C TYR A 29 -2.82 2.30 19.89
N GLU A 30 -3.53 1.76 20.88
CA GLU A 30 -3.95 2.54 22.04
C GLU A 30 -2.77 3.12 22.84
N LYS A 31 -1.70 2.33 23.03
CA LYS A 31 -0.51 2.74 23.78
C LYS A 31 0.11 4.02 23.23
N ILE A 32 0.26 4.12 21.91
CA ILE A 32 0.88 5.30 21.27
C ILE A 32 -0.09 6.49 21.20
N ARG A 33 -1.40 6.22 21.00
CA ARG A 33 -2.42 7.29 21.03
C ARG A 33 -2.52 7.95 22.41
N ARG A 34 -2.33 7.19 23.49
CA ARG A 34 -2.36 7.72 24.87
C ARG A 34 -1.24 8.74 25.15
N VAL A 35 -0.12 8.68 24.43
CA VAL A 35 0.96 9.69 24.53
C VAL A 35 0.78 10.84 23.54
N GLY A 36 -0.41 10.99 22.94
CA GLY A 36 -0.76 12.11 22.08
C GLY A 36 -0.46 11.89 20.59
N PHE A 37 0.07 10.73 20.20
CA PHE A 37 0.34 10.46 18.79
C PHE A 37 -0.96 10.31 17.98
N ARG A 38 -1.00 10.96 16.81
CA ARG A 38 -2.09 10.88 15.85
C ARG A 38 -1.52 10.73 14.45
N THR A 39 -2.07 9.80 13.68
CA THR A 39 -1.81 9.69 12.24
C THR A 39 -2.41 10.90 11.53
N GLN A 40 -1.66 11.48 10.61
CA GLN A 40 -2.11 12.65 9.84
C GLN A 40 -2.63 12.26 8.45
N THR A 41 -2.11 11.16 7.90
CA THR A 41 -2.46 10.66 6.57
C THR A 41 -3.27 9.37 6.70
N SER A 42 -4.39 9.32 5.99
CA SER A 42 -5.21 8.13 5.84
C SER A 42 -4.67 7.18 4.77
N VAL A 43 -5.20 5.96 4.72
CA VAL A 43 -4.85 5.00 3.66
C VAL A 43 -5.28 5.52 2.29
N ASP A 44 -6.40 6.22 2.19
CA ASP A 44 -6.90 6.78 0.93
C ASP A 44 -5.97 7.87 0.40
N GLU A 45 -5.62 8.84 1.26
CA GLU A 45 -4.67 9.91 0.91
C GLU A 45 -3.31 9.32 0.52
N GLY A 46 -2.80 8.33 1.26
CA GLY A 46 -1.53 7.68 0.95
C GLY A 46 -1.55 6.97 -0.41
N ILE A 47 -2.66 6.33 -0.81
CA ILE A 47 -2.77 5.73 -2.15
C ILE A 47 -2.76 6.83 -3.23
N ASP A 48 -3.48 7.92 -3.02
CA ASP A 48 -3.52 9.05 -3.96
C ASP A 48 -2.14 9.71 -4.13
N GLU A 49 -1.42 9.90 -3.02
CA GLU A 49 -0.03 10.42 -3.02
C GLU A 49 0.92 9.51 -3.81
N ILE A 50 0.83 8.19 -3.64
CA ILE A 50 1.68 7.24 -4.37
C ILE A 50 1.39 7.29 -5.87
N ILE A 51 0.12 7.32 -6.28
CA ILE A 51 -0.26 7.41 -7.70
C ILE A 51 0.32 8.69 -8.31
N ALA A 52 0.20 9.82 -7.63
CA ALA A 52 0.77 11.08 -8.09
C ALA A 52 2.30 11.01 -8.18
N ALA A 53 2.97 10.49 -7.15
CA ALA A 53 4.43 10.38 -7.11
C ALA A 53 4.98 9.51 -8.25
N LEU A 54 4.31 8.41 -8.60
CA LEU A 54 4.73 7.53 -9.69
C LEU A 54 4.78 8.22 -11.06
N THR A 55 4.01 9.30 -11.28
CA THR A 55 4.07 10.09 -12.52
C THR A 55 5.35 10.92 -12.65
N ALA A 56 6.02 11.20 -11.52
CA ALA A 56 7.23 12.01 -11.46
C ALA A 56 8.52 11.16 -11.41
N ILE A 57 8.40 9.85 -11.17
CA ILE A 57 9.54 8.94 -11.06
C ILE A 57 9.84 8.36 -12.45
N ASP A 58 11.08 8.53 -12.91
CA ASP A 58 11.60 7.87 -14.11
C ASP A 58 11.94 6.40 -13.77
N ILE A 59 10.97 5.51 -14.00
CA ILE A 59 11.16 4.07 -13.84
C ILE A 59 11.86 3.56 -15.10
N ARG A 60 13.18 3.68 -15.13
CA ARG A 60 14.00 3.08 -16.20
C ARG A 60 14.02 1.58 -16.04
N HIS A 61 13.41 0.89 -16.99
CA HIS A 61 13.64 -0.53 -17.16
C HIS A 61 14.93 -0.71 -17.97
N GLU A 62 15.93 -1.37 -17.37
CA GLU A 62 17.23 -1.66 -17.99
C GLU A 62 17.11 -2.39 -19.35
N TYR A 63 15.97 -3.03 -19.58
CA TYR A 63 15.62 -3.74 -20.81
C TYR A 63 14.28 -3.29 -21.38
N SER A 64 14.10 -1.99 -21.60
CA SER A 64 12.97 -1.43 -22.36
C SER A 64 13.40 -1.05 -23.77
N ASN A 65 12.59 -1.40 -24.77
CA ASN A 65 12.82 -1.04 -26.18
C ASN A 65 12.28 0.36 -26.53
N VAL A 66 12.03 1.20 -25.52
CA VAL A 66 11.57 2.60 -25.69
C VAL A 66 12.72 3.54 -25.40
#